data_AF-A0A1V4PGW2-F1
#
_entry.id   AF-A0A1V4PGW2-F1
#
_cell.length_a   1.000
_cell.length_b   1.000
_cell.length_c   1.000
_cell.angle_alpha   90.00
_cell.angle_beta   90.00
_cell.angle_gamma   90.00
#
_symmetry.space_group_name_H-M   'P 1'
#
loop_
_entity.id
_entity.type
_entity.pdbx_description
1 polymer ?
#
loop_
_entity_poly.entity_id
_entity_poly.type
_entity_poly.pdbx_seq_one_letter_code
_entity_poly.pdbx_strand_id
1 'polypeptide(L)'
;MAPVLNMLGLLADDDLDRVHTLIERAEMASRTAHEAAALTLAAATTAGTKLAADEKTDPVRILKAATDLPSQNAVDAVATTIYETCIRSARDLAFANAGQIAGTLTEQYEQISEEFHALDLGGVRSDRAAIDAGKVDAFRQFHELQDRYTALREIQALARDNHLIAVPRIDSEHGEHWRYRLPKDRMQALGADELGTFAEEMRRRPYCPTSRDEALAIGAGWGNAA
;
A
#
# COMPACT_ATOMS: atom_id res chain seq x y z
N MET A 1 0.64 -3.05 1.51
CA MET A 1 1.21 -2.32 0.35
C MET A 1 0.68 -2.84 -0.98
N ALA A 2 0.94 -4.10 -1.36
CA ALA A 2 0.42 -4.68 -2.61
C ALA A 2 -1.14 -4.64 -2.77
N PRO A 3 -1.95 -4.75 -1.69
CA PRO A 3 -3.41 -4.61 -1.79
C PRO A 3 -3.87 -3.23 -2.27
N VAL A 4 -3.16 -2.14 -1.94
CA VAL A 4 -3.52 -0.76 -2.34
C VAL A 4 -3.43 -0.59 -3.85
N LEU A 5 -2.38 -1.16 -4.44
CA LEU A 5 -2.13 -1.05 -5.88
C LEU A 5 -3.05 -1.96 -6.69
N ASN A 6 -3.33 -3.15 -6.17
CA ASN A 6 -4.31 -4.05 -6.76
C ASN A 6 -5.73 -3.44 -6.74
N MET A 7 -6.15 -2.85 -5.61
CA MET A 7 -7.44 -2.14 -5.50
C MET A 7 -7.57 -0.94 -6.45
N LEU A 8 -6.45 -0.32 -6.85
CA LEU A 8 -6.40 0.76 -7.85
C LEU A 8 -6.21 0.27 -9.28
N GLY A 9 -6.12 -1.05 -9.52
CA GLY A 9 -5.83 -1.61 -10.85
C GLY A 9 -4.41 -1.32 -11.36
N LEU A 10 -3.53 -0.82 -10.49
CA LEU A 10 -2.14 -0.47 -10.81
C LEU A 10 -1.18 -1.67 -10.65
N LEU A 11 -1.69 -2.79 -10.13
CA LEU A 11 -1.00 -4.07 -10.04
C LEU A 11 -1.98 -5.16 -10.48
N ALA A 12 -1.66 -5.87 -11.56
CA ALA A 12 -2.46 -7.01 -12.01
C ALA A 12 -2.40 -8.15 -10.97
N ASP A 13 -3.45 -8.97 -10.91
CA ASP A 13 -3.51 -10.13 -10.00
C ASP A 13 -2.31 -11.07 -10.20
N ASP A 14 -1.93 -11.32 -11.44
CA ASP A 14 -0.74 -12.13 -11.78
C ASP A 14 0.56 -11.54 -11.22
N ASP A 15 0.69 -10.22 -11.18
CA ASP A 15 1.88 -9.56 -10.60
C ASP A 15 1.84 -9.56 -9.07
N LEU A 16 0.65 -9.51 -8.45
CA LEU A 16 0.48 -9.71 -7.01
C LEU A 16 0.90 -11.12 -6.58
N ASP A 17 0.48 -12.15 -7.32
CA ASP A 17 0.87 -13.54 -7.06
C ASP A 17 2.37 -13.76 -7.24
N ARG A 18 2.97 -13.09 -8.23
CA ARG A 18 4.44 -13.11 -8.42
C ARG A 18 5.18 -12.44 -7.28
N VAL A 19 4.66 -11.32 -6.75
CA VAL A 19 5.22 -10.65 -5.56
C VAL A 19 5.17 -11.59 -4.35
N HIS A 20 4.03 -12.24 -4.08
CA HIS A 20 3.92 -13.22 -2.99
C HIS A 20 4.91 -14.38 -3.16
N THR A 21 4.98 -14.96 -4.36
CA THR A 21 5.94 -16.03 -4.68
C THR A 21 7.39 -15.62 -4.42
N LEU A 22 7.76 -14.37 -4.75
CA LEU A 22 9.10 -13.85 -4.51
C LEU A 22 9.38 -13.66 -3.01
N ILE A 23 8.40 -13.17 -2.23
CA ILE A 23 8.53 -13.04 -0.78
C ILE A 23 8.69 -14.41 -0.13
N GLU A 24 7.87 -15.40 -0.50
CA GLU A 24 7.97 -16.77 0.01
C GLU A 24 9.35 -17.39 -0.27
N ARG A 25 9.93 -17.14 -1.45
CA ARG A 25 11.28 -17.59 -1.79
C ARG A 25 12.35 -16.90 -0.94
N ALA A 26 12.19 -15.62 -0.63
CA ALA A 26 13.09 -14.91 0.27
C ALA A 26 13.02 -15.48 1.69
N GLU A 27 11.82 -15.73 2.20
CA GLU A 27 11.62 -16.38 3.50
C GLU A 27 12.20 -17.79 3.54
N MET A 28 12.00 -18.57 2.48
CA MET A 28 12.58 -19.91 2.35
C MET A 28 14.10 -19.84 2.40
N ALA A 29 14.73 -18.90 1.69
CA ALA A 29 16.18 -18.70 1.74
C ALA A 29 16.67 -18.41 3.17
N SER A 30 15.97 -17.54 3.92
CA SER A 30 16.30 -17.25 5.31
C SER A 30 16.14 -18.46 6.23
N ARG A 31 15.08 -19.27 6.04
CA ARG A 31 14.87 -20.52 6.80
C ARG A 31 15.96 -21.53 6.49
N THR A 32 16.30 -21.73 5.23
CA THR A 32 17.35 -22.67 4.80
C THR A 32 18.73 -22.30 5.37
N ALA A 33 19.07 -21.02 5.44
CA ALA A 33 20.32 -20.58 6.10
C ALA A 33 20.35 -20.97 7.58
N HIS A 34 19.24 -20.75 8.30
CA HIS A 34 19.12 -21.10 9.71
C HIS A 34 19.16 -22.61 9.95
N GLU A 35 18.46 -23.39 9.14
CA GLU A 35 18.46 -24.86 9.21
C GLU A 35 19.85 -25.42 8.88
N ALA A 36 20.55 -24.86 7.90
CA ALA A 36 21.92 -25.26 7.59
C ALA A 36 22.89 -25.01 8.76
N ALA A 37 22.71 -23.92 9.52
CA ALA A 37 23.52 -23.67 10.71
C ALA A 37 23.30 -24.77 11.77
N ALA A 38 22.04 -25.14 12.01
CA ALA A 38 21.68 -26.21 12.93
C ALA A 38 22.23 -27.58 12.48
N LEU A 39 22.12 -27.91 11.19
CA LEU A 39 22.64 -29.15 10.62
C LEU A 39 24.17 -29.22 10.67
N THR A 40 24.86 -28.11 10.36
CA THR A 40 26.32 -28.02 10.42
C THR A 40 26.81 -28.22 11.85
N LEU A 41 26.13 -27.60 12.83
CA LEU A 41 26.44 -27.79 14.25
C LEU A 41 26.20 -29.24 14.72
N ALA A 42 25.09 -29.86 14.31
CA ALA A 42 24.79 -31.26 14.62
C ALA A 42 25.80 -32.23 14.00
N ALA A 43 26.19 -31.99 12.75
CA ALA A 43 27.23 -32.75 12.05
C ALA A 43 28.61 -32.59 12.73
N ALA A 44 28.98 -31.37 13.10
CA ALA A 44 30.22 -31.07 13.82
C ALA A 44 30.24 -31.77 15.19
N THR A 45 29.12 -31.73 15.93
CA THR A 45 28.98 -32.42 17.22
C THR A 45 29.11 -33.93 17.06
N THR A 46 28.47 -34.51 16.04
CA THR A 46 28.55 -35.95 15.75
C THR A 46 29.96 -36.38 15.37
N ALA A 47 30.64 -35.60 14.52
CA ALA A 47 32.02 -35.86 14.13
C ALA A 47 32.98 -35.73 15.32
N GLY A 48 32.81 -34.68 16.14
CA GLY A 48 33.58 -34.46 17.36
C GLY A 48 33.42 -35.60 18.36
N THR A 49 32.19 -36.05 18.62
CA THR A 49 31.92 -37.18 19.53
C THR A 49 32.54 -38.49 19.04
N LYS A 50 32.50 -38.76 17.72
CA LYS A 50 33.14 -39.96 17.14
C LYS A 50 34.66 -39.92 17.27
N LEU A 51 35.29 -38.77 17.00
CA LEU A 51 36.73 -38.60 17.14
C LEU A 51 37.17 -38.68 18.61
N ALA A 52 36.40 -38.09 19.52
CA ALA A 52 36.68 -38.15 20.96
C ALA A 52 36.61 -39.58 21.53
N ALA A 53 35.83 -40.46 20.90
CA ALA A 53 35.72 -41.88 21.27
C ALA A 53 36.78 -42.79 20.61
N ASP A 54 37.57 -42.30 19.64
CA ASP A 54 38.63 -43.06 18.97
C ASP A 54 40.00 -42.78 19.61
N GLU A 55 40.59 -43.81 20.24
CA GLU A 55 41.91 -43.75 20.89
C GLU A 55 43.07 -43.46 19.92
N LYS A 56 42.84 -43.58 18.60
CA LYS A 56 43.84 -43.33 17.55
C LYS A 56 43.61 -42.01 16.81
N THR A 57 42.89 -41.07 17.39
CA THR A 57 42.68 -39.74 16.80
C THR A 57 44.00 -38.98 16.71
N ASP A 58 44.28 -38.42 15.52
CA ASP A 58 45.46 -37.61 15.23
C ASP A 58 45.06 -36.28 14.54
N PRO A 59 45.98 -35.29 14.45
CA PRO A 59 45.67 -33.98 13.86
C PRO A 59 45.20 -34.04 12.39
N VAL A 60 45.66 -35.02 11.62
CA VAL A 60 45.27 -35.18 10.21
C VAL A 60 43.82 -35.62 10.10
N ARG A 61 43.37 -36.53 10.97
CA ARG A 61 41.97 -36.99 11.06
C ARG A 61 41.02 -35.88 11.53
N ILE A 62 41.46 -35.06 12.48
CA ILE A 62 40.70 -33.87 12.93
C ILE A 62 40.53 -32.89 11.76
N LEU A 63 41.63 -32.58 11.06
CA LEU A 63 41.59 -31.67 9.92
C LEU A 63 40.65 -32.17 8.81
N LYS A 64 40.71 -33.47 8.49
CA LYS A 64 39.85 -34.10 7.48
C LYS A 64 38.37 -34.01 7.87
N ALA A 65 38.03 -34.34 9.11
CA ALA A 65 36.66 -34.26 9.59
C ALA A 65 36.12 -32.81 9.58
N ALA A 66 36.98 -31.82 9.85
CA ALA A 66 36.61 -30.41 9.75
C ALA A 66 36.38 -29.95 8.30
N THR A 67 37.16 -30.44 7.33
CA THR A 67 36.98 -30.12 5.91
C THR A 67 35.76 -30.78 5.27
N ASP A 68 35.29 -31.90 5.84
CA ASP A 68 34.08 -32.60 5.39
C ASP A 68 32.78 -31.91 5.87
N LEU A 69 32.88 -30.89 6.75
CA LEU A 69 31.72 -30.13 7.20
C LEU A 69 31.28 -29.10 6.14
N PRO A 70 29.96 -28.92 5.91
CA PRO A 70 29.45 -27.87 5.04
C PRO A 70 29.93 -26.49 5.49
N SER A 71 30.35 -25.64 4.55
CA SER A 71 30.71 -24.25 4.86
C SER A 71 29.44 -23.43 5.08
N GLN A 72 29.13 -23.12 6.34
CA GLN A 72 28.00 -22.25 6.68
C GLN A 72 28.09 -20.90 5.95
N ASN A 73 29.29 -20.32 5.86
CA ASN A 73 29.51 -19.05 5.16
C ASN A 73 29.10 -19.11 3.68
N ALA A 74 29.28 -20.26 3.01
CA ALA A 74 28.85 -20.42 1.62
C ALA A 74 27.33 -20.52 1.49
N VAL A 75 26.66 -21.20 2.43
CA VAL A 75 25.20 -21.28 2.48
C VAL A 75 24.58 -19.91 2.77
N ASP A 76 25.13 -19.18 3.74
CA ASP A 76 24.69 -17.82 4.07
C ASP A 76 24.86 -16.89 2.88
N ALA A 77 25.99 -16.93 2.16
CA ALA A 77 26.21 -16.10 0.98
C ALA A 77 25.17 -16.35 -0.14
N VAL A 78 24.81 -17.62 -0.38
CA VAL A 78 23.78 -17.98 -1.36
C VAL A 78 22.40 -17.53 -0.89
N ALA A 79 22.06 -17.80 0.38
CA ALA A 79 20.77 -17.44 0.95
C ALA A 79 20.55 -15.93 0.97
N THR A 80 21.56 -15.14 1.36
CA THR A 80 21.53 -13.67 1.30
C THR A 80 21.33 -13.19 -0.14
N THR A 81 22.06 -13.74 -1.11
CA THR A 81 21.90 -13.35 -2.52
C THR A 81 20.48 -13.61 -3.03
N ILE A 82 19.91 -14.77 -2.71
CA ILE A 82 18.53 -15.12 -3.07
C ILE A 82 17.54 -14.16 -2.40
N TYR A 83 17.70 -13.95 -1.09
CA TYR A 83 16.85 -13.03 -0.31
C TYR A 83 16.86 -11.62 -0.94
N GLU A 84 18.03 -11.03 -1.14
CA GLU A 84 18.16 -9.68 -1.70
C GLU A 84 17.58 -9.59 -3.11
N THR A 85 17.84 -10.58 -3.96
CA THR A 85 17.33 -10.62 -5.33
C THR A 85 15.80 -10.71 -5.35
N CYS A 86 15.23 -11.58 -4.53
CA CYS A 86 13.78 -11.78 -4.44
C CYS A 86 13.08 -10.55 -3.86
N ILE A 87 13.60 -9.95 -2.80
CA ILE A 87 13.05 -8.73 -2.21
C ILE A 87 13.15 -7.55 -3.18
N ARG A 88 14.27 -7.37 -3.88
CA ARG A 88 14.40 -6.32 -4.89
C ARG A 88 13.42 -6.52 -6.04
N SER A 89 13.30 -7.74 -6.57
CA SER A 89 12.36 -8.04 -7.66
C SER A 89 10.90 -7.86 -7.22
N ALA A 90 10.55 -8.26 -6.00
CA ALA A 90 9.23 -8.05 -5.43
C ALA A 90 8.92 -6.56 -5.28
N ARG A 91 9.91 -5.78 -4.83
CA ARG A 91 9.82 -4.32 -4.74
C ARG A 91 9.62 -3.70 -6.13
N ASP A 92 10.44 -4.07 -7.11
CA ASP A 92 10.36 -3.48 -8.45
C ASP A 92 9.00 -3.75 -9.11
N LEU A 93 8.46 -4.95 -8.95
CA LEU A 93 7.09 -5.29 -9.40
C LEU A 93 6.03 -4.53 -8.60
N ALA A 94 6.11 -4.56 -7.27
CA ALA A 94 5.14 -3.92 -6.41
C ALA A 94 5.16 -2.39 -6.51
N PHE A 95 6.22 -1.75 -7.00
CA PHE A 95 6.30 -0.28 -7.08
C PHE A 95 6.48 0.25 -8.49
N ALA A 96 6.38 -0.59 -9.52
CA ALA A 96 6.50 -0.19 -10.93
C ALA A 96 5.60 1.03 -11.24
N ASN A 97 4.39 1.05 -10.69
CA ASN A 97 3.38 2.09 -10.94
C ASN A 97 3.10 2.97 -9.71
N ALA A 98 3.95 2.96 -8.68
CA ALA A 98 3.69 3.73 -7.45
C ALA A 98 3.58 5.24 -7.71
N GLY A 99 4.33 5.76 -8.69
CA GLY A 99 4.24 7.16 -9.11
C GLY A 99 2.88 7.54 -9.72
N GLN A 100 2.07 6.58 -10.14
CA GLN A 100 0.75 6.82 -10.75
C GLN A 100 -0.38 6.87 -9.72
N ILE A 101 -0.17 6.39 -8.48
CA ILE A 101 -1.20 6.29 -7.44
C ILE A 101 -1.97 7.60 -7.25
N ALA A 102 -1.27 8.72 -7.08
CA ALA A 102 -1.90 10.01 -6.86
C ALA A 102 -2.70 10.50 -8.08
N GLY A 103 -2.21 10.24 -9.29
CA GLY A 103 -2.90 10.55 -10.54
C GLY A 103 -4.19 9.74 -10.66
N THR A 104 -4.10 8.41 -10.53
CA THR A 104 -5.26 7.51 -10.60
C THR A 104 -6.30 7.80 -9.52
N LEU A 105 -5.89 8.08 -8.27
CA LEU A 105 -6.82 8.50 -7.22
C LEU A 105 -7.54 9.79 -7.60
N THR A 106 -6.82 10.76 -8.16
CA THR A 106 -7.40 12.03 -8.61
C THR A 106 -8.39 11.83 -9.76
N GLU A 107 -8.03 11.03 -10.77
CA GLU A 107 -8.92 10.69 -11.89
C GLU A 107 -10.21 10.01 -11.39
N GLN A 108 -10.10 9.08 -10.45
CA GLN A 108 -11.27 8.41 -9.86
C GLN A 108 -12.13 9.38 -9.03
N TYR A 109 -11.53 10.30 -8.27
CA TYR A 109 -12.27 11.34 -7.57
C TYR A 109 -12.97 12.30 -8.53
N GLU A 110 -12.32 12.69 -9.63
CA GLU A 110 -12.88 13.55 -10.67
C GLU A 110 -14.06 12.85 -11.35
N GLN A 111 -13.92 11.56 -11.70
CA GLN A 111 -15.01 10.76 -12.25
C GLN A 111 -16.23 10.69 -11.31
N ILE A 112 -16.02 10.42 -10.01
CA ILE A 112 -17.13 10.40 -9.03
C ILE A 112 -17.78 11.79 -8.91
N SER A 113 -16.98 12.86 -8.92
CA SER A 113 -17.49 14.24 -8.86
C SER A 113 -18.32 14.58 -10.09
N GLU A 114 -17.88 14.19 -11.28
CA GLU A 114 -18.61 14.36 -12.54
C GLU A 114 -19.91 13.56 -12.57
N GLU A 115 -19.87 12.28 -12.19
CA GLU A 115 -21.05 11.42 -12.08
C GLU A 115 -22.05 11.99 -11.06
N PHE A 116 -21.57 12.48 -9.91
CA PHE A 116 -22.41 13.14 -8.90
C PHE A 116 -23.07 14.42 -9.44
N HIS A 117 -22.33 15.26 -10.17
CA HIS A 117 -22.88 16.49 -10.74
C HIS A 117 -23.89 16.24 -11.87
N ALA A 118 -23.84 15.07 -12.50
CA ALA A 118 -24.84 14.65 -13.49
C ALA A 118 -26.13 14.12 -12.84
N LEU A 119 -26.12 13.74 -11.55
CA LEU A 119 -27.31 13.26 -10.85
C LEU A 119 -28.31 14.39 -10.57
N ASP A 120 -29.54 14.23 -11.05
CA ASP A 120 -30.66 15.07 -10.65
C ASP A 120 -31.42 14.45 -9.46
N LEU A 121 -30.96 14.72 -8.25
CA LEU A 121 -31.66 14.34 -7.02
C LEU A 121 -32.76 15.33 -6.61
N GLY A 122 -32.78 16.54 -7.18
CA GLY A 122 -33.63 17.64 -6.72
C GLY A 122 -33.44 17.92 -5.22
N GLY A 123 -34.49 17.72 -4.42
CA GLY A 123 -34.48 17.86 -2.96
C GLY A 123 -34.58 16.53 -2.20
N VAL A 124 -34.39 15.39 -2.87
CA VAL A 124 -34.51 14.06 -2.27
C VAL A 124 -33.37 13.84 -1.26
N ARG A 125 -33.73 13.47 -0.03
CA ARG A 125 -32.79 13.21 1.08
C ARG A 125 -33.03 11.88 1.81
N SER A 126 -33.95 11.06 1.32
CA SER A 126 -34.27 9.77 1.93
C SER A 126 -34.88 8.83 0.90
N ASP A 127 -34.81 7.52 1.16
CA ASP A 127 -35.44 6.50 0.31
C ASP A 127 -36.91 6.77 0.07
N ARG A 128 -37.64 7.19 1.11
CA ARG A 128 -39.06 7.50 1.00
C ARG A 128 -39.31 8.72 0.10
N ALA A 129 -38.52 9.78 0.26
CA ALA A 129 -38.59 10.93 -0.64
C ALA A 129 -38.21 10.56 -2.08
N ALA A 130 -37.30 9.60 -2.27
CA ALA A 130 -36.92 9.10 -3.59
C ALA A 130 -38.05 8.32 -4.25
N ILE A 131 -38.74 7.47 -3.49
CA ILE A 131 -39.94 6.74 -3.95
C ILE A 131 -41.05 7.73 -4.31
N ASP A 132 -41.37 8.66 -3.41
CA ASP A 132 -42.44 9.64 -3.59
C ASP A 132 -42.17 10.57 -4.78
N ALA A 133 -40.90 10.89 -5.06
CA ALA A 133 -40.47 11.73 -6.18
C ALA A 133 -40.20 10.94 -7.48
N GLY A 134 -40.30 9.60 -7.48
CA GLY A 134 -39.96 8.75 -8.63
C GLY A 134 -38.47 8.77 -9.01
N LYS A 135 -37.58 9.07 -8.07
CA LYS A 135 -36.11 9.21 -8.26
C LYS A 135 -35.29 8.10 -7.61
N VAL A 136 -35.89 6.92 -7.43
CA VAL A 136 -35.25 5.78 -6.73
C VAL A 136 -33.91 5.39 -7.36
N ASP A 137 -33.80 5.34 -8.68
CA ASP A 137 -32.56 4.93 -9.35
C ASP A 137 -31.45 5.99 -9.19
N ALA A 138 -31.77 7.27 -9.31
CA ALA A 138 -30.81 8.35 -9.06
C ALA A 138 -30.34 8.35 -7.59
N PHE A 139 -31.24 8.07 -6.65
CA PHE A 139 -30.90 7.97 -5.23
C PHE A 139 -30.06 6.72 -4.92
N ARG A 140 -30.29 5.60 -5.61
CA ARG A 140 -29.41 4.43 -5.54
C ARG A 140 -28.01 4.74 -6.08
N GLN A 141 -27.93 5.37 -7.25
CA GLN A 141 -26.65 5.78 -7.84
C GLN A 141 -25.88 6.73 -6.90
N PHE A 142 -26.58 7.63 -6.21
CA PHE A 142 -25.95 8.47 -5.18
C PHE A 142 -25.25 7.64 -4.10
N HIS A 143 -25.91 6.62 -3.55
CA HIS A 143 -25.29 5.75 -2.54
C HIS A 143 -24.12 4.94 -3.10
N GLU A 144 -24.23 4.43 -4.33
CA GLU A 144 -23.12 3.75 -5.01
C GLU A 144 -21.88 4.66 -5.17
N LEU A 145 -22.09 5.94 -5.50
CA LEU A 145 -21.01 6.94 -5.56
C LEU A 145 -20.41 7.21 -4.18
N GLN A 146 -21.24 7.31 -3.14
CA GLN A 146 -20.80 7.52 -1.77
C GLN A 146 -19.94 6.35 -1.26
N ASP A 147 -20.35 5.11 -1.56
CA ASP A 147 -19.60 3.91 -1.19
C ASP A 147 -18.25 3.85 -1.93
N ARG A 148 -18.25 4.09 -3.24
CA ARG A 148 -17.02 4.18 -4.05
C ARG A 148 -16.07 5.24 -3.51
N TYR A 149 -16.58 6.41 -3.16
CA TYR A 149 -15.78 7.49 -2.61
C TYR A 149 -15.18 7.14 -1.25
N THR A 150 -15.95 6.49 -0.38
CA THR A 150 -15.48 6.02 0.93
C THR A 150 -14.35 5.01 0.78
N ALA A 151 -14.51 4.04 -0.13
CA ALA A 151 -13.45 3.08 -0.45
C ALA A 151 -12.17 3.78 -0.97
N LEU A 152 -12.30 4.76 -1.88
CA LEU A 152 -11.15 5.54 -2.36
C LEU A 152 -10.46 6.32 -1.24
N ARG A 153 -11.22 6.86 -0.28
CA ARG A 153 -10.68 7.57 0.90
C ARG A 153 -9.85 6.64 1.79
N GLU A 154 -10.30 5.40 1.98
CA GLU A 154 -9.54 4.38 2.72
C GLU A 154 -8.25 4.01 1.99
N ILE A 155 -8.31 3.83 0.67
CA ILE A 155 -7.13 3.58 -0.18
C ILE A 155 -6.15 4.75 -0.09
N GLN A 156 -6.63 6.00 -0.20
CA GLN A 156 -5.79 7.20 -0.06
C GLN A 156 -5.13 7.27 1.32
N ALA A 157 -5.87 6.99 2.40
CA ALA A 157 -5.32 6.96 3.75
C ALA A 157 -4.20 5.92 3.87
N LEU A 158 -4.46 4.68 3.41
CA LEU A 158 -3.48 3.61 3.44
C LEU A 158 -2.23 3.94 2.59
N ALA A 159 -2.41 4.57 1.43
CA ALA A 159 -1.29 5.03 0.59
C ALA A 159 -0.44 6.11 1.28
N ARG A 160 -1.06 7.04 2.02
CA ARG A 160 -0.35 8.05 2.84
C ARG A 160 0.43 7.41 3.98
N ASP A 161 -0.21 6.51 4.73
CA ASP A 161 0.41 5.83 5.88
C ASP A 161 1.64 5.01 5.48
N ASN A 162 1.66 4.51 4.24
CA ASN A 162 2.79 3.79 3.67
C ASN A 162 3.77 4.69 2.89
N HIS A 163 3.63 6.02 2.98
CA HIS A 163 4.47 7.01 2.29
C HIS A 163 4.55 6.85 0.76
N LEU A 164 3.49 6.33 0.14
CA LEU A 164 3.42 6.11 -1.31
C LEU A 164 2.97 7.34 -2.08
N ILE A 165 2.29 8.25 -1.40
CA ILE A 165 1.84 9.54 -1.94
C ILE A 165 2.26 10.66 -0.99
N ALA A 166 2.17 11.90 -1.47
CA ALA A 166 2.61 13.06 -0.71
C ALA A 166 1.87 13.19 0.64
N VAL A 167 2.65 13.45 1.70
CA VAL A 167 2.19 13.72 3.06
C VAL A 167 2.79 15.04 3.57
N PRO A 168 2.08 15.80 4.43
CA PRO A 168 2.62 16.99 5.06
C PRO A 168 3.81 16.62 5.95
N ARG A 169 4.88 17.43 5.92
CA ARG A 169 6.10 17.17 6.72
C ARG A 169 6.15 17.97 8.01
N ILE A 170 5.36 19.04 8.10
CA ILE A 170 5.36 19.98 9.22
C ILE A 170 3.91 20.34 9.56
N ASP A 171 3.61 20.53 10.84
CA ASP A 171 2.27 20.88 11.34
C ASP A 171 1.65 22.09 10.63
N SER A 172 2.45 23.09 10.30
CA SER A 172 2.01 24.30 9.59
C SER A 172 1.50 24.06 8.17
N GLU A 173 1.82 22.92 7.57
CA GLU A 173 1.36 22.54 6.24
C GLU A 173 0.03 21.82 6.27
N HIS A 174 -0.45 21.40 7.45
CA HIS A 174 -1.68 20.63 7.54
C HIS A 174 -2.88 21.48 7.12
N GLY A 175 -3.86 20.82 6.47
CA GLY A 175 -5.11 21.48 6.12
C GLY A 175 -5.91 20.73 5.08
N GLU A 176 -7.13 21.20 4.87
CA GLU A 176 -8.06 20.60 3.90
C GLU A 176 -7.59 20.73 2.44
N HIS A 177 -6.67 21.66 2.16
CA HIS A 177 -6.06 21.83 0.83
C HIS A 177 -5.24 20.61 0.38
N TRP A 178 -4.90 19.70 1.30
CA TRP A 178 -4.31 18.39 0.96
C TRP A 178 -5.33 17.37 0.44
N ARG A 179 -6.62 17.69 0.50
CA ARG A 179 -7.72 16.77 0.19
C ARG A 179 -8.65 17.31 -0.88
N TYR A 180 -8.80 18.63 -0.94
CA TYR A 180 -9.74 19.28 -1.85
C TYR A 180 -9.06 20.40 -2.63
N ARG A 181 -9.46 20.59 -3.89
CA ARG A 181 -8.94 21.69 -4.71
C ARG A 181 -9.55 23.03 -4.31
N LEU A 182 -10.77 23.03 -3.75
CA LEU A 182 -11.51 24.24 -3.39
C LEU A 182 -11.74 24.34 -1.87
N PRO A 183 -11.72 25.58 -1.31
CA PRO A 183 -11.99 25.81 0.11
C PRO A 183 -13.46 25.54 0.43
N LYS A 184 -13.78 25.41 1.72
CA LYS A 184 -15.16 25.31 2.18
C LYS A 184 -15.88 26.65 1.94
N ASP A 185 -16.95 26.65 1.14
CA ASP A 185 -17.79 27.83 0.93
C ASP A 185 -18.73 28.05 2.13
N ARG A 186 -18.61 29.21 2.78
CA ARG A 186 -19.45 29.59 3.94
C ARG A 186 -20.94 29.66 3.60
N MET A 187 -21.30 29.90 2.34
CA MET A 187 -22.70 30.05 1.88
C MET A 187 -23.35 28.70 1.51
N GLN A 188 -22.59 27.61 1.39
CA GLN A 188 -23.08 26.31 0.89
C GLN A 188 -23.21 25.22 1.96
N ALA A 189 -22.96 25.55 3.24
CA ALA A 189 -23.16 24.62 4.36
C ALA A 189 -24.67 24.40 4.63
N LEU A 190 -25.34 23.66 3.74
CA LEU A 190 -26.72 23.21 3.88
C LEU A 190 -26.74 21.67 3.90
N GLY A 191 -26.56 21.10 5.09
CA GLY A 191 -26.80 19.69 5.39
C GLY A 191 -25.86 19.18 6.47
N ALA A 192 -26.35 19.07 7.71
CA ALA A 192 -25.63 18.38 8.80
C ALA A 192 -25.87 16.85 8.78
N ASP A 193 -26.36 16.32 7.66
CA ASP A 193 -26.57 14.91 7.38
C ASP A 193 -25.42 14.33 6.54
N GLU A 194 -25.24 13.01 6.57
CA GLU A 194 -24.17 12.31 5.83
C GLU A 194 -24.25 12.57 4.31
N LEU A 195 -25.47 12.68 3.78
CA LEU A 195 -25.75 13.11 2.41
C LEU A 195 -25.18 14.50 2.09
N GLY A 196 -25.40 15.47 2.99
CA GLY A 196 -24.88 16.84 2.85
C GLY A 196 -23.36 16.88 2.89
N THR A 197 -22.73 16.04 3.71
CA THR A 197 -21.26 15.96 3.82
C THR A 197 -20.65 15.45 2.51
N PHE A 198 -21.14 14.33 1.97
CA PHE A 198 -20.63 13.80 0.70
C PHE A 198 -20.82 14.80 -0.45
N ALA A 199 -22.01 15.43 -0.55
CA ALA A 199 -22.28 16.44 -1.55
C ALA A 199 -21.37 17.68 -1.43
N GLU A 200 -21.09 18.12 -0.19
CA GLU A 200 -20.14 19.21 0.08
C GLU A 200 -18.75 18.84 -0.42
N GLU A 201 -18.26 17.65 -0.07
CA GLU A 201 -16.94 17.19 -0.46
C GLU A 201 -16.79 17.09 -1.99
N MET A 202 -17.80 16.57 -2.70
CA MET A 202 -17.79 16.51 -4.17
C MET A 202 -17.69 17.90 -4.80
N ARG A 203 -18.42 18.89 -4.26
CA ARG A 203 -18.34 20.29 -4.75
C ARG A 203 -16.98 20.92 -4.51
N ARG A 204 -16.30 20.52 -3.43
CA ARG A 204 -14.95 20.99 -3.12
C ARG A 204 -13.88 20.36 -4.02
N ARG A 205 -14.26 19.42 -4.89
CA ARG A 205 -13.41 18.69 -5.82
C ARG A 205 -12.30 17.94 -5.09
N PRO A 206 -12.60 16.76 -4.52
CA PRO A 206 -11.61 15.96 -3.85
C PRO A 206 -10.52 15.55 -4.83
N TYR A 207 -9.29 15.46 -4.35
CA TYR A 207 -8.15 15.09 -5.17
C TYR A 207 -7.03 14.51 -4.31
N CYS A 208 -6.01 13.97 -4.97
CA CYS A 208 -4.80 13.48 -4.32
C CYS A 208 -3.58 14.21 -4.87
N PRO A 209 -2.90 15.08 -4.09
CA PRO A 209 -1.74 15.80 -4.58
C PRO A 209 -0.61 14.83 -4.95
N THR A 210 -0.03 15.04 -6.12
CA THR A 210 1.12 14.27 -6.64
C THR A 210 2.42 14.67 -5.94
N SER A 211 2.48 15.90 -5.44
CA SER A 211 3.64 16.46 -4.74
C SER A 211 3.23 17.39 -3.60
N ARG A 212 4.17 17.65 -2.69
CA ARG A 212 4.00 18.64 -1.63
C ARG A 212 3.77 20.04 -2.20
N ASP A 213 4.54 20.41 -3.23
CA ASP A 213 4.48 21.74 -3.83
C ASP A 213 3.11 22.00 -4.48
N GLU A 214 2.49 20.99 -5.08
CA GLU A 214 1.13 21.07 -5.59
C GLU A 214 0.12 21.38 -4.48
N ALA A 215 0.18 20.64 -3.36
CA ALA A 215 -0.73 20.85 -2.23
C ALA A 215 -0.57 22.27 -1.65
N LEU A 216 0.67 22.72 -1.46
CA LEU A 216 0.96 24.06 -0.94
C LEU A 216 0.52 25.16 -1.90
N ALA A 217 0.66 24.97 -3.21
CA ALA A 217 0.17 25.92 -4.21
C ALA A 217 -1.35 26.08 -4.17
N ILE A 218 -2.10 24.98 -3.99
CA ILE A 218 -3.55 25.02 -3.79
C ILE A 218 -3.90 25.77 -2.51
N GLY A 219 -3.23 25.46 -1.40
CA GLY A 219 -3.42 26.14 -0.12
C GLY A 219 -3.16 27.65 -0.20
N ALA A 220 -2.10 28.06 -0.89
CA ALA A 220 -1.80 29.48 -1.15
C ALA A 220 -2.87 30.15 -2.01
N GLY A 221 -3.41 29.42 -3.00
CA GLY A 221 -4.51 29.88 -3.85
C GLY A 221 -5.79 30.19 -3.05
N TRP A 222 -6.05 29.46 -1.96
CA TRP A 222 -7.19 29.73 -1.08
C TRP A 222 -7.07 31.06 -0.34
N GLY A 223 -5.85 31.45 0.05
CA GLY A 223 -5.58 32.73 0.72
C GLY A 223 -5.75 33.96 -0.17
N ASN A 224 -5.66 33.79 -1.50
CA ASN A 224 -5.87 34.84 -2.49
C ASN A 224 -7.31 34.91 -3.03
N ALA A 225 -8.17 33.95 -2.67
CA ALA A 225 -9.57 33.85 -3.11
C ALA A 225 -10.58 34.33 -2.04
N ALA A 226 -10.09 34.80 -0.89
CA ALA A 226 -10.86 35.39 0.22
C ALA A 226 -10.78 36.92 0.18
#